data_AF-A0A0K2RLG9-F1
#
_entry.id   AF-A0A0K2RLG9-F1
#
_cell.length_a   1.000
_cell.length_b   1.000
_cell.length_c   1.000
_cell.angle_alpha   90.00
_cell.angle_beta   90.00
_cell.angle_gamma   90.00
#
_symmetry.space_group_name_H-M   'P 1'
#
loop_
_entity.id
_entity.type
_entity.pdbx_description
1 polymer ?
#
loop_
_entity_poly.entity_id
_entity_poly.type
_entity_poly.pdbx_seq_one_letter_code
_entity_poly.pdbx_strand_id
1 'polypeptide(L)' 'MPQLRRAPAPDPQGRGLASHAARRHGARIAALATSPVDAALHTTPDPRYAIMLERFGITAHEQLTCGFHVHTSIESPRKA' A
#
# COMPACT_ATOMS: atom_id res chain seq x y z
N MET A 1 1.13 7.38 31.83
CA MET A 1 1.34 6.60 30.59
C MET A 1 0.13 6.80 29.70
N PRO A 2 0.25 7.37 28.48
CA PRO A 2 -0.89 7.42 27.57
C PRO A 2 -1.22 5.98 27.17
N GLN A 3 -2.47 5.57 27.35
CA GLN A 3 -2.88 4.21 27.00
C GLN A 3 -2.94 4.10 25.48
N LEU A 4 -2.01 3.35 24.88
CA LEU A 4 -2.05 3.01 23.47
C LEU A 4 -3.27 2.12 23.25
N ARG A 5 -4.33 2.67 22.65
CA ARG A 5 -5.48 1.86 22.22
C ARG A 5 -5.00 0.92 21.12
N ARG A 6 -5.23 -0.38 21.30
CA ARG A 6 -4.94 -1.39 20.27
C ARG A 6 -5.72 -1.03 19.01
N ALA A 7 -5.02 -0.91 17.88
CA ALA A 7 -5.67 -0.73 16.59
C ALA A 7 -6.59 -1.94 16.33
N PRO A 8 -7.81 -1.70 15.80
CA PRO A 8 -8.66 -2.80 15.38
C PRO A 8 -7.93 -3.65 14.33
N ALA A 9 -8.21 -4.96 14.31
CA ALA A 9 -7.73 -5.81 13.24
C ALA A 9 -8.19 -5.25 11.88
N PRO A 10 -7.35 -5.33 10.83
CA PRO A 10 -7.73 -4.81 9.52
C PRO A 10 -9.01 -5.48 9.03
N ASP A 11 -9.86 -4.68 8.39
CA ASP A 11 -11.13 -5.13 7.86
C ASP A 11 -10.92 -6.33 6.89
N PRO A 12 -11.48 -7.52 7.19
CA PRO A 12 -11.38 -8.66 6.30
C PRO A 12 -12.10 -8.45 4.97
N GLN A 13 -13.05 -7.52 4.87
CA GLN A 13 -13.78 -7.26 3.63
C GLN A 13 -12.86 -6.68 2.54
N GLY A 14 -11.96 -5.76 2.89
CA GLY A 14 -10.97 -5.22 1.94
C GLY A 14 -10.14 -6.32 1.25
N ARG A 15 -9.65 -7.30 2.02
CA ARG A 15 -8.92 -8.45 1.46
C ARG A 15 -9.82 -9.34 0.59
N GLY A 16 -11.05 -9.57 1.01
CA GLY A 16 -12.03 -10.37 0.27
C GLY A 16 -12.38 -9.76 -1.09
N LEU A 17 -12.62 -8.44 -1.13
CA LEU A 17 -12.93 -7.68 -2.34
C LEU A 17 -11.75 -7.72 -3.33
N ALA A 18 -10.53 -7.45 -2.85
CA ALA A 18 -9.32 -7.52 -3.68
C ALA A 18 -9.10 -8.93 -4.25
N SER A 19 -9.32 -9.96 -3.44
CA SER A 19 -9.20 -11.36 -3.89
C SER A 19 -10.24 -11.71 -4.94
N HIS A 20 -11.49 -11.29 -4.76
CA HIS A 20 -12.55 -11.54 -5.72
C HIS A 20 -12.28 -10.81 -7.06
N ALA A 21 -11.81 -9.56 -7.01
CA ALA A 21 -11.43 -8.82 -8.21
C ALA A 21 -10.29 -9.50 -8.98
N ALA A 22 -9.20 -9.88 -8.31
CA ALA A 22 -8.06 -10.55 -8.95
C ALA A 22 -8.48 -11.86 -9.63
N ARG A 23 -9.34 -12.65 -8.99
CA ARG A 23 -9.82 -13.92 -9.54
C ARG A 23 -10.61 -13.76 -10.84
N ARG A 24 -11.37 -12.67 -11.02
CA ARG A 24 -12.06 -12.40 -12.30
C ARG A 24 -11.10 -12.19 -13.48
N HIS A 25 -9.84 -11.90 -13.20
CA HIS A 25 -8.77 -11.73 -14.18
C HIS A 25 -7.76 -12.89 -14.17
N GLY A 26 -8.10 -14.04 -13.57
CA GLY A 26 -7.21 -15.21 -13.51
C GLY A 26 -6.00 -15.04 -12.57
N ALA A 27 -6.00 -14.02 -11.72
CA ALA A 27 -4.90 -13.71 -10.82
C ALA A 27 -5.21 -14.05 -9.35
N ARG A 28 -4.17 -14.02 -8.51
CA ARG A 28 -4.25 -14.10 -7.04
C ARG A 28 -3.49 -12.94 -6.42
N ILE A 29 -3.91 -12.50 -5.24
CA ILE A 29 -3.20 -11.48 -4.46
C ILE A 29 -2.24 -12.14 -3.46
N ALA A 30 -1.10 -11.51 -3.21
CA ALA A 30 -0.15 -11.88 -2.18
C ALA A 30 0.23 -10.64 -1.35
N ALA A 31 0.16 -10.74 -0.03
CA ALA A 31 0.57 -9.67 0.89
C ALA A 31 2.08 -9.78 1.13
N LEU A 32 2.87 -9.10 0.31
CA LEU A 32 4.33 -9.11 0.34
C LEU A 32 4.85 -7.70 0.60
N ALA A 33 6.07 -7.56 1.10
CA ALA A 33 6.72 -6.25 1.26
C ALA A 33 7.35 -5.75 -0.05
N THR A 34 7.80 -6.66 -0.90
CA THR A 34 8.36 -6.37 -2.24
C THR A 34 7.97 -7.49 -3.22
N SER A 35 8.11 -7.24 -4.53
CA SER A 35 7.90 -8.28 -5.54
C SER A 35 8.92 -9.42 -5.39
N PRO A 36 8.48 -10.70 -5.43
CA PRO A 36 9.36 -11.86 -5.37
C PRO A 36 9.85 -12.31 -6.75
N VAL A 37 9.39 -11.67 -7.83
CA VAL A 37 9.68 -12.04 -9.21
C VAL A 37 9.95 -10.80 -10.05
N ASP A 38 10.73 -10.98 -11.10
CA ASP A 38 10.86 -10.01 -12.18
C ASP A 38 9.54 -9.99 -13.00
N ALA A 39 9.07 -8.79 -13.34
CA ALA A 39 7.79 -8.59 -14.02
C ALA A 39 7.79 -7.30 -14.84
N ALA A 40 7.10 -7.32 -15.98
CA ALA A 40 6.82 -6.10 -16.74
C ALA A 40 5.78 -5.26 -15.98
N LEU A 41 6.24 -4.16 -15.39
CA LEU A 41 5.41 -3.28 -14.57
C LEU A 41 4.70 -2.22 -15.41
N HIS A 42 3.53 -1.82 -14.93
CA HIS A 42 2.80 -0.69 -15.49
C HIS A 42 2.34 0.23 -14.36
N THR A 43 2.59 1.52 -14.54
CA THR A 43 2.12 2.54 -13.60
C THR A 43 0.63 2.76 -13.77
N THR A 44 -0.10 2.89 -12.67
CA THR A 44 -1.50 3.32 -12.69
C THR A 44 -1.62 4.64 -13.46
N PRO A 45 -2.58 4.78 -14.41
CA PRO A 45 -2.69 5.95 -15.26
C PRO A 45 -3.27 7.15 -14.51
N ASP A 46 -2.44 7.80 -13.68
CA ASP A 46 -2.77 8.97 -12.88
C ASP A 46 -1.72 10.08 -13.11
N PRO A 47 -2.14 11.33 -13.40
CA PRO A 47 -1.21 12.45 -13.64
C PRO A 47 -0.22 12.68 -12.48
N ARG A 48 -0.65 12.46 -11.24
CA ARG A 48 0.22 12.57 -10.07
C ARG A 48 1.35 11.55 -10.13
N TYR A 49 1.05 10.31 -10.52
CA TYR A 49 2.08 9.27 -10.63
C TYR A 49 3.01 9.51 -11.81
N ALA A 50 2.53 10.07 -12.91
CA ALA A 50 3.38 10.50 -14.02
C ALA A 50 4.43 11.55 -13.57
N ILE A 51 4.00 12.57 -12.80
CA ILE A 51 4.91 13.56 -12.21
C ILE A 51 5.89 12.91 -11.24
N MET A 52 5.46 11.91 -10.46
CA MET A 52 6.35 11.19 -9.54
C MET A 52 7.41 10.37 -10.29
N LEU A 53 7.07 9.73 -11.42
CA LEU A 53 8.04 9.01 -12.25
C LEU A 53 9.09 9.97 -12.80
N GLU A 54 8.70 11.13 -13.32
CA GLU A 54 9.62 12.15 -13.81
C GLU A 54 10.54 12.66 -12.69
N ARG A 55 9.97 12.95 -11.51
CA ARG A 55 10.71 13.55 -10.40
C ARG A 55 11.66 12.59 -9.68
N PHE A 56 11.28 11.32 -9.54
CA PHE A 56 12.01 10.34 -8.74
C PHE A 56 12.72 9.26 -9.58
N GLY A 57 12.48 9.22 -10.89
CA GLY A 57 13.22 8.41 -11.86
C GLY A 57 13.26 6.93 -11.48
N ILE A 58 14.47 6.36 -11.49
CA ILE A 58 14.75 4.94 -11.19
C ILE A 58 14.12 4.51 -9.86
N THR A 59 14.10 5.39 -8.84
CA THR A 59 13.50 5.04 -7.54
C THR A 59 12.02 4.74 -7.68
N ALA A 60 11.27 5.53 -8.46
CA ALA A 60 9.85 5.29 -8.67
C ALA A 60 9.56 4.15 -9.66
N HIS A 61 10.50 3.84 -10.56
CA HIS A 61 10.40 2.72 -11.49
C HIS A 61 10.65 1.36 -10.83
N GLU A 62 11.67 1.28 -9.96
CA GLU A 62 12.14 0.01 -9.40
C GLU A 62 11.58 -0.29 -8.00
N GLN A 63 10.94 0.69 -7.34
CA GLN A 63 10.27 0.45 -6.06
C GLN A 63 8.97 -0.33 -6.24
N LEU A 64 9.07 -1.64 -6.05
CA LEU A 64 7.93 -2.56 -5.94
C LEU A 64 7.49 -2.78 -4.50
N THR A 65 7.47 -1.72 -3.71
CA THR A 65 7.21 -1.82 -2.27
C THR A 65 5.72 -1.83 -1.95
N CYS A 66 5.37 -2.60 -0.95
CA CYS A 66 4.03 -2.67 -0.37
C CYS A 66 4.15 -2.52 1.14
N GLY A 67 3.17 -1.85 1.76
CA GLY A 67 3.20 -1.53 3.19
C GLY A 67 1.84 -1.70 3.84
N PHE A 68 1.85 -1.87 5.16
CA PHE A 68 0.66 -1.79 6.00
C PHE A 68 0.73 -0.52 6.83
N HIS A 69 -0.17 0.43 6.53
CA HIS A 69 -0.16 1.74 7.17
C HIS A 69 -1.19 1.78 8.31
N VAL A 70 -0.76 2.20 9.50
CA VAL A 70 -1.63 2.50 10.63
C VAL A 70 -1.66 4.00 10.82
N HIS A 71 -2.83 4.61 10.67
CA HIS A 71 -3.02 6.03 10.90
C HIS A 71 -3.44 6.24 12.36
N THR A 72 -2.71 7.08 13.07
CA THR A 72 -2.99 7.43 14.47
C THR A 72 -3.10 8.95 14.60
N SER A 73 -4.00 9.44 15.44
CA SER A 73 -4.10 10.85 15.79
C SER A 73 -3.73 11.06 17.26
N ILE A 74 -3.16 12.23 17.56
CA ILE A 74 -2.84 12.65 18.93
C ILE A 74 -3.48 14.01 19.15
N GLU A 75 -4.23 14.16 20.24
CA GLU A 75 -5.04 15.35 20.52
C GLU A 75 -4.22 16.52 21.11
N SER A 76 -2.99 16.28 21.56
CA SER A 76 -2.16 17.28 22.24
C SER A 76 -0.80 17.47 21.57
N PRO A 77 -0.40 18.72 21.23
CA PRO A 77 0.91 19.04 20.65
C PRO A 77 2.09 18.66 21.57
N ARG A 78 1.87 18.55 22.89
CA ARG A 78 2.90 18.19 23.86
C ARG A 78 3.26 16.70 23.84
N LYS A 79 2.45 15.89 23.17
CA LYS A 79 2.57 14.43 23.14
C LYS A 79 2.68 13.86 21.72
N ALA A 80 2.84 14.74 20.72
CA ALA A 80 3.25 14.34 19.38
C ALA A 80 4.74 13.98 19.38
#